data_AF-A0A947EZP5-F1
#
_entry.id   AF-A0A947EZP5-F1
#
_cell.length_a   1.000
_cell.length_b   1.000
_cell.length_c   1.000
_cell.angle_alpha   90.00
_cell.angle_beta   90.00
_cell.angle_gamma   90.00
#
_symmetry.space_group_name_H-M   'P 1'
#
loop_
_entity.id
_entity.type
_entity.pdbx_description
1 polymer ?
#
loop_
_entity_poly.entity_id
_entity_poly.type
_entity_poly.pdbx_seq_one_letter_code
_entity_poly.pdbx_strand_id
1 'polypeptide(L)'
;MKHTLIFETSLSCSAKTLFEFHADTKNLPHITPTDTSVDILKLETPLKEGNEAILRIKKGLLSFVWKLTFEKVEYPHLIVDAATQSPFKSFTHEHHF
;
A
#
# COMPACT_ATOMS: atom_id res chain seq x y z
N MET A 1 -1.17 17.79 14.37
CA MET A 1 -2.43 17.04 14.57
C MET A 1 -2.30 15.70 13.87
N LYS A 2 -2.84 14.62 14.45
CA LYS A 2 -2.99 13.34 13.75
C LYS A 2 -4.27 13.42 12.92
N HIS A 3 -4.19 13.07 11.64
CA HIS A 3 -5.35 12.99 10.76
C HIS A 3 -5.53 11.54 10.34
N THR A 4 -6.74 11.00 10.53
CA THR A 4 -7.12 9.66 10.08
C THR A 4 -8.28 9.84 9.11
N LEU A 5 -8.15 9.23 7.93
CA LEU A 5 -9.20 9.15 6.93
C LEU A 5 -9.63 7.70 6.81
N ILE A 6 -10.94 7.47 6.78
CA ILE A 6 -11.53 6.12 6.65
C ILE A 6 -12.36 6.12 5.39
N PHE A 7 -12.09 5.14 4.53
CA PHE A 7 -12.82 4.91 3.28
C PHE A 7 -13.30 3.46 3.27
N GLU A 8 -14.52 3.24 2.81
CA GLU A 8 -15.14 1.93 2.75
C GLU A 8 -15.76 1.71 1.37
N THR A 9 -15.73 0.48 0.86
CA THR A 9 -16.34 0.11 -0.41
C THR A 9 -16.78 -1.34 -0.36
N SER A 10 -18.03 -1.62 -0.72
CA SER A 10 -18.54 -2.98 -0.82
C SER A 10 -18.23 -3.59 -2.18
N LEU A 11 -17.68 -4.81 -2.19
CA LEU A 11 -17.32 -5.55 -3.38
C LEU A 11 -17.96 -6.94 -3.35
N SER A 12 -18.43 -7.43 -4.50
CA SER A 12 -19.05 -8.75 -4.63
C SER A 12 -18.00 -9.86 -4.75
N CYS A 13 -17.11 -9.96 -3.78
CA CYS A 13 -16.07 -11.00 -3.70
C CYS A 13 -15.78 -11.38 -2.23
N SER A 14 -15.02 -12.46 -2.03
CA SER A 14 -14.57 -12.82 -0.68
C SER A 14 -13.42 -11.94 -0.21
N ALA A 15 -13.28 -11.75 1.11
CA ALA A 15 -12.13 -11.08 1.73
C ALA A 15 -10.80 -11.70 1.26
N LYS A 16 -10.74 -13.04 1.18
CA LYS A 16 -9.59 -13.77 0.62
C LYS A 16 -9.22 -13.30 -0.77
N THR A 17 -10.18 -13.25 -1.69
CA THR A 17 -9.94 -12.83 -3.07
C THR A 17 -9.41 -11.40 -3.13
N LEU A 18 -9.97 -10.51 -2.29
CA LEU A 18 -9.58 -9.12 -2.25
C LEU A 18 -8.17 -8.93 -1.65
N PHE A 19 -7.85 -9.66 -0.59
CA PHE A 19 -6.53 -9.70 0.01
C PHE A 19 -5.49 -10.21 -0.98
N GLU A 20 -5.74 -11.35 -1.63
CA GLU A 20 -4.82 -11.94 -2.61
C GLU A 20 -4.55 -10.97 -3.77
N PHE A 21 -5.59 -10.24 -4.21
CA PHE A 21 -5.44 -9.17 -5.20
C PHE A 21 -4.53 -8.04 -4.71
N HIS A 22 -4.69 -7.56 -3.47
CA HIS A 22 -3.87 -6.47 -2.92
C HIS A 22 -2.44 -6.90 -2.56
N ALA A 23 -2.25 -8.16 -2.16
CA ALA A 23 -0.94 -8.71 -1.85
C ALA A 23 -0.12 -9.04 -3.11
N ASP A 24 -0.75 -9.23 -4.27
CA ASP A 24 -0.05 -9.37 -5.56
C ASP A 24 0.32 -8.00 -6.12
N THR A 25 1.62 -7.75 -6.10
CA THR A 25 2.27 -6.50 -6.47
C THR A 25 2.08 -6.14 -7.94
N LYS A 26 1.78 -7.12 -8.79
CA LYS A 26 1.41 -6.91 -10.19
C LYS A 26 0.12 -6.11 -10.33
N ASN A 27 -0.72 -6.09 -9.30
CA ASN A 27 -2.00 -5.37 -9.30
C ASN A 27 -1.89 -3.91 -8.85
N LEU A 28 -0.71 -3.46 -8.37
CA LEU A 28 -0.52 -2.07 -7.96
C LEU A 28 -0.93 -1.04 -9.03
N PRO A 29 -0.64 -1.24 -10.34
CA PRO A 29 -1.11 -0.33 -11.38
C PRO A 29 -2.63 -0.25 -11.52
N HIS A 30 -3.38 -1.27 -11.12
CA HIS A 30 -4.85 -1.30 -11.21
C HIS A 30 -5.54 -0.50 -10.11
N ILE A 31 -4.87 -0.30 -8.98
CA ILE A 31 -5.36 0.49 -7.84
C ILE A 31 -4.72 1.87 -7.76
N THR A 32 -3.74 2.15 -8.61
CA THR A 32 -3.09 3.46 -8.68
C THR A 32 -4.01 4.44 -9.43
N PRO A 33 -4.31 5.63 -8.86
CA PRO A 33 -5.06 6.67 -9.56
C PRO A 33 -4.42 7.06 -10.90
N THR A 34 -5.23 7.40 -11.91
CA THR A 34 -4.76 7.70 -13.27
C THR A 34 -3.84 8.93 -13.38
N ASP A 35 -3.87 9.83 -12.40
CA ASP A 35 -3.00 11.01 -12.30
C ASP A 35 -1.67 10.72 -11.57
N THR A 36 -1.46 9.47 -11.17
CA THR A 36 -0.32 9.02 -10.36
C THR A 36 0.37 7.85 -11.08
N SER A 37 1.71 7.86 -11.10
CA SER A 37 2.50 6.72 -11.58
C SER A 37 3.38 6.19 -10.45
N VAL A 38 3.50 4.88 -10.34
CA VAL A 38 4.31 4.22 -9.33
C VAL A 38 5.31 3.28 -10.00
N ASP A 39 6.59 3.54 -9.82
CA ASP A 39 7.67 2.61 -10.18
C ASP A 39 8.07 1.81 -8.93
N ILE A 40 7.97 0.48 -8.97
CA ILE A 40 8.40 -0.39 -7.87
C ILE A 40 9.93 -0.56 -7.95
N LEU A 41 10.66 0.03 -7.00
CA LEU A 41 12.13 -0.03 -6.95
C LEU A 41 12.63 -1.24 -6.13
N LYS A 42 11.92 -1.58 -5.06
CA LYS A 42 12.14 -2.77 -4.22
C LYS A 42 10.79 -3.22 -3.69
N LEU A 43 10.53 -4.53 -3.71
CA LEU A 43 9.37 -5.10 -3.06
C LEU A 43 9.64 -6.57 -2.78
N GLU A 44 9.54 -6.92 -1.51
CA GLU A 44 9.76 -8.30 -1.07
C GLU A 44 8.45 -9.09 -1.19
N THR A 45 8.56 -10.30 -1.75
CA THR A 45 7.43 -11.21 -1.96
C THR A 45 7.80 -12.64 -1.53
N PRO A 46 6.86 -13.45 -1.02
CA PRO A 46 5.46 -13.10 -0.75
C PRO A 46 5.36 -12.07 0.38
N LEU A 47 4.30 -11.27 0.35
CA LEU A 47 4.07 -10.23 1.34
C LEU A 47 3.97 -10.84 2.74
N LYS A 48 4.84 -10.42 3.65
CA LYS A 48 4.83 -10.83 5.05
C LYS A 48 5.21 -9.66 5.95
N GLU A 49 4.87 -9.80 7.22
CA GLU A 49 5.29 -8.87 8.26
C GLU A 49 6.81 -8.66 8.25
N GLY A 50 7.23 -7.41 8.41
CA GLY A 50 8.63 -6.97 8.36
C GLY A 50 9.19 -6.80 6.95
N ASN A 51 8.48 -7.18 5.89
CA ASN A 51 8.92 -6.88 4.54
C ASN A 51 9.01 -5.38 4.28
N GLU A 52 9.90 -5.00 3.38
CA GLU A 52 10.06 -3.63 2.93
C GLU A 52 9.63 -3.44 1.47
N ALA A 53 9.13 -2.25 1.18
CA ALA A 53 8.95 -1.76 -0.18
C ALA A 53 9.57 -0.38 -0.36
N ILE A 54 10.11 -0.15 -1.57
CA ILE A 54 10.60 1.14 -2.02
C ILE A 54 9.91 1.44 -3.35
N LEU A 55 9.17 2.53 -3.37
CA LEU A 55 8.39 2.98 -4.50
C LEU A 55 8.91 4.36 -4.94
N ARG A 56 8.95 4.62 -6.25
CA ARG A 56 9.05 5.97 -6.78
C ARG A 56 7.68 6.40 -7.25
N ILE A 57 7.13 7.40 -6.57
CA ILE A 57 5.81 7.95 -6.86
C ILE A 57 6.01 9.23 -7.64
N LYS A 58 5.30 9.37 -8.77
CA LYS A 58 5.18 10.63 -9.51
C LYS A 58 3.71 11.02 -9.55
N LYS A 59 3.40 12.23 -9.10
CA LYS A 59 2.05 12.80 -9.10
C LYS A 59 2.12 14.23 -9.62
N GLY A 60 1.58 14.46 -10.82
CA GLY A 60 1.78 15.73 -11.52
C GLY A 60 3.27 16.06 -11.69
N LEU A 61 3.70 17.23 -11.19
CA LEU A 61 5.10 17.68 -11.24
C LEU A 61 5.97 17.17 -10.07
N LEU A 62 5.37 16.49 -9.08
CA LEU A 62 6.09 15.98 -7.92
C LEU A 62 6.59 14.57 -8.19
N SER A 63 7.84 14.30 -7.84
CA SER A 63 8.45 12.97 -7.89
C SER A 63 9.24 12.73 -6.61
N PHE A 64 8.93 11.66 -5.88
CA PHE A 64 9.61 11.32 -4.63
C PHE A 64 9.74 9.81 -4.44
N VAL A 65 10.69 9.42 -3.60
CA VAL A 65 10.85 8.02 -3.17
C VAL A 65 10.09 7.84 -1.87
N TRP A 66 9.23 6.84 -1.85
CA TRP A 66 8.48 6.39 -0.69
C TRP A 66 9.02 5.04 -0.24
N LYS A 67 9.43 4.93 1.02
CA LYS A 67 9.85 3.67 1.63
C LYS A 67 8.87 3.31 2.73
N LEU A 68 8.50 2.04 2.78
CA LEU A 68 7.57 1.52 3.76
C LEU A 68 7.99 0.14 4.24
N THR A 69 7.47 -0.22 5.40
CA THR A 69 7.56 -1.55 5.98
C THR A 69 6.15 -2.06 6.25
N PHE A 70 5.92 -3.33 5.97
CA PHE A 70 4.66 -4.00 6.32
C PHE A 70 4.70 -4.39 7.79
N GLU A 71 4.13 -3.55 8.65
CA GLU A 71 4.16 -3.74 10.11
C GLU A 71 3.29 -4.91 10.57
N LYS A 72 2.26 -5.26 9.80
CA LYS A 72 1.37 -6.38 10.13
C LYS A 72 0.72 -6.95 8.87
N VAL A 73 0.67 -8.27 8.76
CA VAL A 73 -0.01 -8.97 7.66
C VAL A 73 -0.79 -10.16 8.23
N GLU A 74 -2.10 -10.00 8.41
CA GLU A 74 -2.98 -11.06 8.92
C GLU A 74 -3.89 -11.55 7.79
N TYR A 75 -3.50 -12.66 7.19
CA TYR A 75 -4.29 -13.25 6.12
C TYR A 75 -5.65 -13.78 6.63
N PRO A 76 -6.78 -13.51 5.93
CA PRO A 76 -6.95 -12.67 4.74
C PRO A 76 -7.53 -11.27 5.06
N HIS A 77 -7.39 -10.76 6.29
CA HIS A 77 -8.21 -9.63 6.77
C HIS A 77 -7.48 -8.30 6.87
N LEU A 78 -6.14 -8.29 7.01
CA LEU A 78 -5.43 -7.07 7.33
C LEU A 78 -4.04 -7.01 6.69
N ILE A 79 -3.73 -5.86 6.08
CA ILE A 79 -2.37 -5.43 5.74
C ILE A 79 -2.17 -4.04 6.35
N VAL A 80 -1.11 -3.88 7.14
CA VAL A 80 -0.68 -2.57 7.68
C VAL A 80 0.69 -2.24 7.12
N ASP A 81 0.80 -1.10 6.46
CA ASP A 81 2.07 -0.52 6.04
C ASP A 81 2.32 0.82 6.71
N ALA A 82 3.58 1.03 7.13
CA ALA A 82 4.03 2.29 7.71
C ALA A 82 5.19 2.84 6.89
N ALA A 83 5.12 4.13 6.58
CA ALA A 83 6.15 4.81 5.83
C ALA A 83 7.38 5.07 6.71
N THR A 84 8.52 4.53 6.31
CA THR A 84 9.83 4.83 6.90
C THR A 84 10.49 6.05 6.23
N GLN A 85 10.10 6.36 4.99
CA GLN A 85 10.47 7.60 4.29
C GLN A 85 9.31 8.07 3.41
N SER A 86 8.77 9.26 3.67
CA SER A 86 7.69 9.88 2.88
C SER A 86 7.70 11.40 3.00
N PRO A 87 6.87 12.13 2.21
CA PRO A 87 6.63 13.56 2.42
C PRO A 87 5.94 13.90 3.74
N PHE A 88 5.33 12.92 4.42
CA PHE A 88 4.69 13.09 5.70
C PHE A 88 5.66 12.79 6.84
N LYS A 89 5.50 13.47 7.98
CA LYS A 89 6.28 13.18 9.19
C LYS A 89 6.07 11.75 9.69
N SER A 90 4.86 11.24 9.52
CA SER A 90 4.45 9.87 9.86
C SER A 90 3.24 9.52 8.99
N PHE A 91 3.24 8.32 8.42
CA PHE A 91 2.12 7.81 7.63
C PHE A 91 1.98 6.30 7.88
N THR A 92 0.77 5.87 8.21
CA THR A 92 0.40 4.46 8.37
C THR A 92 -0.89 4.26 7.59
N HIS A 93 -0.96 3.18 6.85
CA HIS A 93 -2.12 2.79 6.08
C HIS A 93 -2.54 1.37 6.45
N GLU A 94 -3.85 1.21 6.61
CA GLU A 94 -4.44 -0.06 6.97
C GLU A 94 -5.45 -0.46 5.91
N HIS A 95 -5.26 -1.65 5.35
CA HIS A 95 -6.19 -2.28 4.45
C HIS A 95 -6.95 -3.37 5.21
N HIS A 96 -8.25 -3.16 5.39
CA HIS A 96 -9.16 -4.15 5.98
C HIS A 96 -10.00 -4.78 4.87
N PHE A 97 -10.08 -6.12 4.85
CA PHE A 97 -10.70 -6.91 3.78
C PHE A 97 -11.84 -7.82 4.26
#